data_AF-A0A6P0S0V9-F1
#
_entry.id   AF-A0A6P0S0V9-F1
#
_cell.length_a   1.000
_cell.length_b   1.000
_cell.length_c   1.000
_cell.angle_alpha   90.00
_cell.angle_beta   90.00
_cell.angle_gamma   90.00
#
_symmetry.space_group_name_H-M   'P 1'
#
loop_
_entity.id
_entity.type
_entity.pdbx_description
1 polymer ?
#
loop_
_entity_poly.entity_id
_entity_poly.type
_entity_poly.pdbx_seq_one_letter_code
_entity_poly.pdbx_strand_id
1 'polypeptide(L)' 'REHLQALWEYKGDRGIRQARKHLAWYCKGFPGAVELRNQLTQVKTVEQGVELINQAIGREKGELRIEN' A
#
# COMPACT_ATOMS: atom_id res chain seq x y z
N ARG A 1 5.49 2.72 1.87
CA ARG A 1 5.08 3.06 3.25
C ARG A 1 5.48 4.48 3.60
N GLU A 2 6.77 4.79 3.56
CA GLU A 2 7.34 6.10 3.90
C GLU A 2 6.64 7.26 3.18
N HIS A 3 6.38 7.12 1.87
CA HIS A 3 5.65 8.14 1.10
C HIS A 3 4.27 8.48 1.70
N LEU A 4 3.49 7.46 2.11
CA LEU A 4 2.18 7.68 2.72
C LEU A 4 2.29 8.45 4.05
N GLN A 5 3.25 8.06 4.89
CA GLN A 5 3.51 8.71 6.19
C GLN A 5 3.98 10.16 6.01
N ALA A 6 4.94 10.39 5.11
CA ALA A 6 5.45 11.73 4.82
C ALA A 6 4.35 12.67 4.26
N LEU A 7 3.48 12.18 3.38
CA LEU A 7 2.35 12.97 2.88
C LEU A 7 1.33 13.28 3.97
N TRP A 8 1.08 12.34 4.89
CA TRP A 8 0.23 12.57 6.05
C TRP A 8 0.81 13.62 6.99
N GLU A 9 2.09 13.49 7.37
CA GLU A 9 2.77 14.46 8.24
C GLU A 9 2.73 15.87 7.64
N TYR A 10 2.88 15.98 6.31
CA TYR A 10 2.88 17.27 5.63
C TYR A 10 1.47 17.85 5.39
N LYS A 11 0.45 17.03 5.13
CA LYS A 11 -0.86 17.49 4.62
C LYS A 11 -2.09 16.92 5.32
N GLY A 12 -1.93 16.10 6.36
CA GLY A 12 -3.00 15.37 7.02
C GLY A 12 -3.83 14.54 6.03
N ASP A 13 -5.16 14.62 6.15
CA ASP A 13 -6.10 13.87 5.30
C ASP A 13 -5.92 14.11 3.80
N ARG A 14 -5.50 15.33 3.41
CA ARG A 14 -5.18 15.63 2.00
C ARG A 14 -3.98 14.83 1.51
N GLY A 15 -3.03 14.57 2.40
CA GLY A 15 -1.86 13.72 2.16
C GLY A 15 -2.27 12.28 1.81
N ILE A 16 -3.21 11.71 2.56
CA ILE A 16 -3.73 10.36 2.29
C ILE A 16 -4.34 10.29 0.90
N ARG A 17 -5.21 11.25 0.55
CA ARG A 17 -5.82 11.31 -0.79
C ARG A 17 -4.78 11.40 -1.91
N GLN A 18 -3.74 12.19 -1.71
CA GLN A 18 -2.63 12.30 -2.66
C GLN A 18 -1.80 11.00 -2.72
N ALA A 19 -1.60 10.31 -1.59
CA ALA A 19 -0.83 9.07 -1.53
C ALA A 19 -1.51 7.93 -2.31
N ARG A 20 -2.84 7.84 -2.29
CA ARG A 20 -3.62 6.78 -2.96
C ARG A 20 -3.20 6.52 -4.41
N LYS A 21 -2.94 7.58 -5.20
CA LYS A 21 -2.50 7.44 -6.59
C LYS A 21 -1.12 6.78 -6.70
N HIS A 22 -0.21 7.12 -5.80
CA HIS A 22 1.15 6.58 -5.77
C HIS A 22 1.15 5.14 -5.30
N LEU A 23 0.38 4.84 -4.26
CA LEU A 23 0.18 3.48 -3.74
C LEU A 23 -0.38 2.54 -4.81
N ALA A 24 -1.37 3.01 -5.59
CA ALA A 24 -1.94 2.28 -6.71
C ALA A 24 -0.94 2.01 -7.87
N TRP A 25 0.11 2.82 -8.00
CA TRP A 25 1.18 2.59 -8.99
C TRP A 25 2.23 1.61 -8.45
N TYR A 26 2.58 1.72 -7.17
CA TYR A 26 3.58 0.87 -6.54
C TYR A 26 3.15 -0.58 -6.37
N CYS A 27 1.84 -0.86 -6.32
CA CYS A 27 1.34 -2.22 -6.17
C CYS A 27 1.39 -3.07 -7.46
N LYS A 28 1.88 -2.52 -8.58
CA LYS A 28 2.06 -3.30 -9.82
C LYS A 28 3.11 -4.39 -9.60
N GLY A 29 2.77 -5.64 -9.94
CA GLY A 29 3.66 -6.80 -9.81
C GLY A 29 3.49 -7.58 -8.50
N PHE A 30 2.70 -7.07 -7.55
CA PHE A 30 2.34 -7.84 -6.36
C PHE A 30 1.34 -8.97 -6.71
N PRO A 31 1.41 -10.12 -6.01
CA PRO A 31 0.34 -11.11 -6.04
C PRO A 31 -0.98 -10.48 -5.59
N GLY A 32 -2.03 -10.63 -6.40
CA GLY A 32 -3.32 -9.97 -6.15
C GLY A 32 -3.30 -8.44 -6.30
N ALA A 33 -2.41 -7.89 -7.14
CA ALA A 33 -2.26 -6.44 -7.36
C ALA A 33 -3.57 -5.68 -7.65
N VAL A 34 -4.53 -6.30 -8.34
CA VAL A 34 -5.84 -5.69 -8.63
C VAL A 34 -6.62 -5.42 -7.33
N GLU A 35 -6.71 -6.41 -6.46
CA GLU A 35 -7.42 -6.30 -5.19
C GLU A 35 -6.70 -5.31 -4.26
N LEU A 36 -5.38 -5.43 -4.17
CA LEU A 36 -4.56 -4.50 -3.39
C LEU A 36 -4.75 -3.06 -3.86
N ARG A 37 -4.78 -2.82 -5.18
CA ARG A 37 -5.05 -1.50 -5.75
C ARG A 37 -6.43 -0.97 -5.34
N ASN A 38 -7.47 -1.80 -5.40
CA ASN A 38 -8.83 -1.41 -5.01
C ASN A 38 -8.93 -1.02 -3.54
N GLN A 39 -8.20 -1.70 -2.66
CA GLN A 39 -8.15 -1.40 -1.23
C GLN A 39 -7.36 -0.10 -0.96
N LEU A 40 -6.19 0.06 -1.60
CA LEU A 40 -5.32 1.22 -1.43
C LEU A 40 -5.97 2.53 -1.91
N THR A 41 -6.80 2.51 -2.95
CA THR A 41 -7.51 3.72 -3.43
C THR A 41 -8.64 4.19 -2.51
N GLN A 42 -9.07 3.36 -1.56
CA GLN A 42 -10.16 3.65 -0.62
C GLN A 42 -9.67 3.97 0.80
N VAL A 43 -8.37 3.89 1.04
CA VAL A 43 -7.77 3.99 2.37
C VAL A 43 -8.04 5.34 3.04
N LYS A 44 -8.51 5.33 4.29
CA LYS A 44 -8.92 6.56 5.01
C LYS A 44 -7.91 7.01 6.06
N THR A 45 -7.09 6.09 6.58
CA THR A 45 -6.08 6.40 7.60
C THR A 45 -4.71 5.90 7.15
N VAL A 46 -3.66 6.44 7.77
CA VAL A 46 -2.28 6.01 7.50
C VAL A 46 -2.10 4.56 7.93
N GLU A 47 -2.62 4.20 9.10
CA GLU A 47 -2.50 2.87 9.71
C GLU A 47 -3.09 1.81 8.77
N GLN A 48 -4.28 2.07 8.23
CA GLN A 48 -4.93 1.18 7.28
C GLN A 48 -4.06 0.99 6.01
N GLY A 49 -3.45 2.06 5.49
CA GLY A 49 -2.58 1.97 4.32
C GLY A 49 -1.27 1.27 4.59
N VAL A 50 -0.68 1.51 5.77
CA VAL A 50 0.53 0.82 6.22
C VAL A 50 0.27 -0.68 6.37
N GLU A 51 -0.86 -1.05 6.94
CA GLU A 51 -1.24 -2.45 7.15
C GLU A 51 -1.46 -3.20 5.82
N LEU A 52 -2.17 -2.60 4.87
CA LEU A 52 -2.34 -3.18 3.53
C LEU A 52 -0.99 -3.42 2.83
N ILE A 53 -0.05 -2.48 2.97
CA ILE A 53 1.31 -2.61 2.41
C ILE A 53 2.09 -3.73 3.11
N ASN A 54 1.99 -3.85 4.44
CA ASN A 54 2.62 -4.94 5.21
C ASN A 54 2.16 -6.30 4.71
N GLN A 55 0.85 -6.48 4.59
CA GLN A 55 0.24 -7.73 4.17
C GLN A 55 0.67 -8.09 2.75
N ALA A 56 0.70 -7.11 1.83
CA ALA A 56 1.16 -7.31 0.47
C ALA A 56 2.62 -7.81 0.41
N ILE A 57 3.53 -7.16 1.13
CA ILE A 57 4.94 -7.54 1.22
C ILE A 57 5.09 -8.92 1.88
N GLY A 58 4.30 -9.22 2.90
CA GLY A 58 4.30 -10.52 3.57
C GLY A 58 3.90 -11.66 2.64
N ARG A 59 2.88 -11.45 1.79
CA ARG A 59 2.42 -12.42 0.78
C ARG A 59 3.49 -12.66 -0.29
N GLU A 60 4.09 -11.59 -0.82
CA GLU A 60 5.20 -11.68 -1.79
C GLU A 60 6.38 -12.50 -1.24
N LYS A 61 6.77 -12.25 0.02
CA LYS A 61 7.84 -13.01 0.68
C LYS A 61 7.46 -14.46 1.02
N GLY A 62 6.16 -14.73 1.20
CA GLY A 62 5.64 -16.07 1.43
C GLY A 62 5.70 -16.94 0.17
N GLU A 63 5.42 -16.36 -1.00
CA GLU A 63 5.55 -17.04 -2.29
C GLU A 63 7.01 -17.37 -2.65
N LEU A 64 7.94 -16.47 -2.33
CA LEU A 64 9.40 -16.70 -2.47
C LEU A 64 9.93 -17.90 -1.66
N ARG A 65 9.16 -18.42 -0.69
CA ARG A 65 9.58 -19.52 0.19
C ARG A 65 9.08 -20.89 -0.27
N ILE A 66 8.20 -20.95 -1.28
CA ILE A 66 7.64 -22.21 -1.80
C ILE A 66 8.41 -22.72 -3.04
N GLU A 67 9.34 -21.92 -3.57
CA GLU A 67 10.26 -22.33 -4.63
C GLU A 67 11.68 -22.57 -4.06
N ASN A 68 11.90 -23.76 -3.46
CA ASN A 68 13.21 -24.43 -3.34
C ASN A 68 13.05 -25.87 -2.85
#